data_AF-A0A1M7AU22-F1
#
_entry.id   AF-A0A1M7AU22-F1
#
_cell.length_a   1.000
_cell.length_b   1.000
_cell.length_c   1.000
_cell.angle_alpha   90.00
_cell.angle_beta   90.00
_cell.angle_gamma   90.00
#
_symmetry.space_group_name_H-M   'P 1'
#
loop_
_entity.id
_entity.type
_entity.pdbx_description
1 polymer ?
#
loop_
_entity_poly.entity_id
_entity_poly.type
_entity_poly.pdbx_seq_one_letter_code
_entity_poly.pdbx_strand_id
1 'polypeptide(L)'
;MEHIRNYYSFMIQGKFSSIFKIFFLSTFIFLFSCEKKEKNYFATISLNDVKLSTPKPGEWRYNRDEKFQTFEDFQKMEKIKPEAGKNSIYLQPIGTFGDLQKKEIQLTQEYLKIYFQLETKILPALSNDIFPKSVRRIFKDGQEQILAGYVLDSILIKRKPKDAVALMGITERDLFPKPEWNYVFGLASYQDGVAVTSMYRFANGNLT
;
A
#
# COMPACT_ATOMS: atom_id res chain seq x y z
N MET A 1 98.49 48.26 30.98
CA MET A 1 97.75 48.30 32.26
C MET A 1 96.29 48.05 31.94
N GLU A 2 95.53 47.06 32.37
CA GLU A 2 95.64 45.85 33.22
C GLU A 2 94.47 44.94 32.70
N HIS A 3 94.68 43.71 32.23
CA HIS A 3 94.69 42.43 32.94
C HIS A 3 93.33 41.85 33.47
N ILE A 4 92.93 40.71 32.86
CA ILE A 4 92.28 39.46 33.38
C ILE A 4 90.74 39.41 33.59
N ARG A 5 90.03 38.48 32.89
CA ARG A 5 89.40 37.22 33.43
C ARG A 5 88.50 36.47 32.42
N ASN A 6 88.81 35.18 32.22
CA ASN A 6 87.94 34.12 31.70
C ASN A 6 86.96 33.66 32.80
N TYR A 7 85.72 33.28 32.45
CA TYR A 7 84.89 32.30 33.19
C TYR A 7 83.80 31.65 32.29
N TYR A 8 83.39 30.45 32.71
CA TYR A 8 82.58 29.42 32.05
C TYR A 8 81.04 29.58 32.17
N SER A 9 80.32 28.88 31.27
CA SER A 9 79.02 28.14 31.43
C SER A 9 77.69 28.89 31.59
N PHE A 10 76.68 28.60 30.75
CA PHE A 10 75.58 27.66 31.06
C PHE A 10 74.49 27.65 29.96
N MET A 11 73.99 26.46 29.63
CA MET A 11 72.90 26.18 28.69
C MET A 11 71.54 26.73 29.17
N ILE A 12 70.68 27.15 28.24
CA ILE A 12 69.22 27.13 28.43
C ILE A 12 68.57 26.41 27.24
N GLN A 13 68.24 25.13 27.45
CA GLN A 13 67.31 24.37 26.62
C GLN A 13 65.90 24.94 26.79
N GLY A 14 65.43 25.70 25.80
CA GLY A 14 64.09 26.27 25.74
C GLY A 14 63.09 25.30 25.07
N LYS A 15 62.11 24.86 25.86
CA LYS A 15 60.99 23.98 25.49
C LYS A 15 60.15 24.51 24.31
N PHE A 16 60.52 24.18 23.08
CA PHE A 16 59.70 24.43 21.88
C PHE A 16 59.38 23.10 21.18
N SER A 17 58.45 22.30 21.72
CA SER A 17 58.09 21.00 21.10
C SER A 17 56.69 20.49 21.48
N SER A 18 56.22 20.72 22.71
CA SER A 18 54.92 20.14 23.13
C SER A 18 53.70 20.99 22.78
N ILE A 19 53.77 22.32 22.84
CA ILE A 19 52.59 23.19 22.71
C ILE A 19 52.02 23.17 21.28
N PHE A 20 52.89 23.16 20.27
CA PHE A 20 52.48 23.09 18.86
C PHE A 20 51.88 21.72 18.49
N LYS A 21 52.37 20.62 19.08
CA LYS A 21 51.81 19.29 18.89
C LYS A 21 50.42 19.15 19.53
N ILE A 22 50.20 19.75 20.70
CA ILE A 22 48.90 19.75 21.37
C ILE A 22 47.87 20.55 20.58
N PHE A 23 48.26 21.70 20.00
CA PHE A 23 47.38 22.50 19.15
C PHE A 23 46.99 21.78 17.85
N PHE A 24 47.94 21.12 17.19
CA PHE A 24 47.64 20.36 15.98
C PHE A 24 46.77 19.13 16.29
N LEU A 25 47.01 18.47 17.43
CA LEU A 25 46.22 17.32 17.89
C LEU A 25 44.79 17.74 18.29
N SER A 26 44.60 18.89 18.95
CA SER A 26 43.25 19.38 19.29
C SER A 26 42.47 19.81 18.06
N THR A 27 43.14 20.44 17.07
CA THR A 27 42.51 20.83 15.80
C THR A 27 42.10 19.59 14.98
N PHE A 28 42.90 18.52 15.02
CA PHE A 28 42.55 17.23 14.40
C PHE A 28 41.39 16.52 15.10
N ILE A 29 41.30 16.60 16.43
CA ILE A 29 40.18 16.04 17.23
C ILE A 29 38.87 16.79 16.94
N PHE A 30 38.91 18.12 16.74
CA PHE A 30 37.73 18.89 16.36
C PHE A 30 37.24 18.61 14.92
N LEU A 31 38.15 18.28 13.99
CA LEU A 31 37.80 17.89 12.61
C LEU A 31 37.26 16.45 12.50
N PHE A 32 37.52 15.61 13.50
CA PHE A 32 36.95 14.27 13.66
C PHE A 32 35.84 14.22 14.71
N SER A 33 35.27 15.37 15.07
CA SER A 33 34.03 15.39 15.85
C SER A 33 32.94 14.73 15.01
N CYS A 34 32.70 13.46 15.33
CA CYS A 34 31.80 12.60 14.60
C CYS A 34 30.39 13.20 14.70
N GLU A 35 29.94 13.91 13.67
CA GLU A 35 28.52 14.25 13.53
C GLU A 35 27.77 12.92 13.51
N LYS A 36 27.16 12.60 14.64
CA LYS A 36 26.33 11.41 14.81
C LYS A 36 25.13 11.64 13.91
N LYS A 37 25.24 11.22 12.65
CA LYS A 37 24.22 11.40 11.63
C LYS A 37 22.95 10.77 12.17
N GLU A 38 21.95 11.59 12.50
CA GLU A 38 20.67 11.09 12.96
C GLU A 38 20.17 10.07 11.94
N LYS A 39 19.81 8.86 12.42
CA LYS A 39 19.25 7.84 11.56
C LYS A 39 17.96 8.41 10.98
N ASN A 40 17.90 8.54 9.66
CA ASN A 40 16.67 8.97 9.01
C ASN A 40 15.53 7.97 9.31
N TYR A 41 14.30 8.39 9.07
CA TYR A 41 13.10 7.59 9.36
C TYR A 41 13.23 6.14 8.84
N PHE A 42 13.65 5.97 7.59
CA PHE A 42 13.79 4.65 6.96
C PHE A 42 14.85 3.77 7.63
N ALA A 43 16.00 4.35 8.01
CA ALA A 43 17.04 3.63 8.75
C ALA A 43 16.52 3.18 10.14
N THR A 44 15.69 3.99 10.78
CA THR A 44 15.07 3.67 12.07
C THR A 44 14.06 2.54 11.96
N ILE A 45 13.23 2.50 10.90
CA ILE A 45 12.21 1.47 10.73
C ILE A 45 12.70 0.22 9.97
N SER A 46 13.91 0.22 9.41
CA SER A 46 14.44 -0.89 8.59
C SER A 46 14.45 -2.25 9.30
N LEU A 47 14.54 -2.27 10.63
CA LEU A 47 14.46 -3.50 11.44
C LEU A 47 13.09 -4.20 11.33
N ASN A 48 12.04 -3.48 10.95
CA ASN A 48 10.70 -4.03 10.72
C ASN A 48 10.56 -4.66 9.33
N ASP A 49 11.49 -4.40 8.40
CA ASP A 49 11.48 -4.96 7.05
C ASP A 49 12.10 -6.37 7.06
N VAL A 50 11.38 -7.30 7.67
CA VAL A 50 11.81 -8.69 7.82
C VAL A 50 11.64 -9.41 6.49
N LYS A 51 12.77 -9.81 5.89
CA LYS A 51 12.80 -10.61 4.67
C LYS A 51 12.03 -11.92 4.88
N LEU A 52 11.05 -12.16 4.01
CA LEU A 52 10.30 -13.41 4.02
C LEU A 52 11.20 -14.61 3.71
N SER A 53 10.93 -15.76 4.33
CA SER A 53 11.63 -17.01 4.04
C SER A 53 11.37 -17.51 2.63
N THR A 54 12.22 -18.44 2.17
CA THR A 54 12.00 -19.16 0.92
C THR A 54 10.65 -19.89 0.95
N PRO A 55 9.80 -19.72 -0.08
CA PRO A 55 8.49 -20.37 -0.12
C PRO A 55 8.60 -21.90 -0.09
N LYS A 56 7.62 -22.56 0.52
CA LYS A 56 7.55 -24.03 0.64
C LYS A 56 6.46 -24.64 -0.25
N PRO A 57 6.56 -25.94 -0.61
CA PRO A 57 5.48 -26.65 -1.30
C PRO A 57 4.14 -26.46 -0.60
N GLY A 58 3.11 -26.09 -1.36
CA GLY A 58 1.78 -25.76 -0.86
C GLY A 58 1.53 -24.27 -0.57
N GLU A 59 2.59 -23.47 -0.44
CA GLU A 59 2.45 -22.02 -0.29
C GLU A 59 2.15 -21.34 -1.64
N TRP A 60 1.39 -20.25 -1.59
CA TRP A 60 1.05 -19.48 -2.78
C TRP A 60 2.30 -19.03 -3.57
N ARG A 61 3.28 -18.46 -2.86
CA ARG A 61 4.55 -17.97 -3.43
C ARG A 61 5.45 -19.08 -3.99
N TYR A 62 5.19 -20.34 -3.66
CA TYR A 62 5.90 -21.48 -4.26
C TYR A 62 5.25 -21.90 -5.58
N ASN A 63 3.92 -21.89 -5.64
CA ASN A 63 3.14 -22.39 -6.78
C ASN A 63 2.85 -21.32 -7.85
N ARG A 64 3.11 -20.05 -7.56
CA ARG A 64 2.80 -18.92 -8.43
C ARG A 64 4.06 -18.14 -8.76
N ASP A 65 4.30 -17.97 -10.06
CA ASP A 65 5.28 -17.03 -10.57
C ASP A 65 4.63 -15.65 -10.71
N GLU A 66 4.99 -14.74 -9.81
CA GLU A 66 4.50 -13.36 -9.79
C GLU A 66 5.68 -12.40 -9.98
N LYS A 67 5.48 -11.38 -10.82
CA LYS A 67 6.50 -10.34 -11.00
C LYS A 67 6.70 -9.60 -9.69
N PHE A 68 7.95 -9.53 -9.24
CA PHE A 68 8.32 -8.72 -8.09
C PHE A 68 8.09 -7.24 -8.39
N GLN A 69 7.49 -6.52 -7.45
CA GLN A 69 7.33 -5.07 -7.51
C GLN A 69 8.30 -4.44 -6.51
N THR A 70 9.24 -3.62 -6.99
CA THR A 70 10.13 -2.83 -6.12
C THR A 70 9.43 -1.58 -5.60
N PHE A 71 10.01 -0.93 -4.60
CA PHE A 71 9.52 0.36 -4.12
C PHE A 71 9.58 1.42 -5.23
N GLU A 72 10.66 1.44 -6.02
CA GLU A 72 10.84 2.34 -7.16
C GLU A 72 9.79 2.10 -8.24
N ASP A 73 9.41 0.83 -8.48
CA ASP A 73 8.30 0.50 -9.38
C ASP A 73 6.99 1.08 -8.84
N PHE A 74 6.70 0.85 -7.55
CA PHE A 74 5.52 1.41 -6.89
C PHE A 74 5.49 2.94 -6.94
N GLN A 75 6.63 3.62 -6.83
CA GLN A 75 6.69 5.08 -6.93
C GLN A 75 6.35 5.60 -8.32
N LYS A 76 6.74 4.87 -9.38
CA LYS A 76 6.50 5.23 -10.78
C LYS A 76 5.10 4.91 -11.27
N MET A 77 4.35 4.06 -10.56
CA MET A 77 2.98 3.72 -10.94
C MET A 77 2.08 4.94 -10.98
N GLU A 78 1.23 5.02 -12.00
CA GLU A 78 0.09 5.92 -12.01
C GLU A 78 -0.89 5.48 -10.92
N LYS A 79 -1.28 6.42 -10.06
CA LYS A 79 -2.11 6.15 -8.87
C LYS A 79 -3.40 6.93 -9.03
N ILE A 80 -4.52 6.25 -8.79
CA ILE A 80 -5.80 6.92 -8.62
C ILE A 80 -5.70 7.82 -7.40
N LYS A 81 -5.89 9.12 -7.60
CA LYS A 81 -5.95 10.12 -6.55
C LYS A 81 -7.17 11.01 -6.74
N PRO A 82 -7.74 11.56 -5.65
CA PRO A 82 -8.75 12.61 -5.75
C PRO A 82 -8.18 13.85 -6.43
N GLU A 83 -8.97 14.44 -7.32
CA GLU A 83 -8.64 15.63 -8.09
C GLU A 83 -9.81 16.62 -8.08
N ALA A 84 -9.58 17.86 -8.50
CA ALA A 84 -10.65 18.84 -8.63
C ALA A 84 -11.74 18.32 -9.58
N GLY A 85 -12.97 18.21 -9.09
CA GLY A 85 -14.10 17.65 -9.85
C GLY A 85 -14.16 16.12 -9.93
N LYS A 86 -13.19 15.40 -9.36
CA LYS A 86 -13.16 13.92 -9.26
C LYS A 86 -12.77 13.51 -7.86
N ASN A 87 -13.72 13.53 -6.93
CA ASN A 87 -13.48 13.44 -5.50
C ASN A 87 -14.53 12.60 -4.74
N SER A 88 -15.33 11.80 -5.44
CA SER A 88 -16.35 10.95 -4.82
C SER A 88 -16.04 9.45 -5.00
N ILE A 89 -16.39 8.65 -4.00
CA ILE A 89 -16.44 7.18 -4.11
C ILE A 89 -17.90 6.78 -4.29
N TYR A 90 -18.15 5.80 -5.16
CA TYR A 90 -19.49 5.28 -5.38
C TYR A 90 -19.57 3.80 -5.05
N LEU A 91 -20.65 3.40 -4.38
CA LEU A 91 -21.06 2.01 -4.23
C LEU A 91 -22.23 1.72 -5.17
N GLN A 92 -22.13 0.66 -5.97
CA GLN A 92 -23.20 0.17 -6.83
C GLN A 92 -23.66 -1.19 -6.31
N PRO A 93 -24.78 -1.26 -5.56
CA PRO A 93 -25.40 -2.54 -5.24
C PRO A 93 -25.88 -3.21 -6.54
N ILE A 94 -25.64 -4.50 -6.68
CA ILE A 94 -26.05 -5.32 -7.82
C ILE A 94 -26.68 -6.61 -7.32
N GLY A 95 -28.01 -6.64 -7.37
CA GLY A 95 -28.87 -7.75 -7.04
C GLY A 95 -29.92 -7.38 -5.99
N THR A 96 -30.35 -8.36 -5.22
CA THR A 96 -31.43 -8.23 -4.23
C THR A 96 -30.89 -8.42 -2.82
N PHE A 97 -31.06 -7.40 -1.99
CA PHE A 97 -30.48 -7.37 -0.64
C PHE A 97 -31.56 -7.44 0.44
N GLY A 98 -31.34 -8.29 1.44
CA GLY A 98 -32.09 -8.28 2.70
C GLY A 98 -31.72 -7.07 3.57
N ASP A 99 -32.41 -6.91 4.70
CA ASP A 99 -32.23 -5.72 5.54
C ASP A 99 -30.85 -5.65 6.20
N LEU A 100 -30.31 -6.79 6.64
CA LEU A 100 -28.95 -6.84 7.18
C LEU A 100 -27.90 -6.51 6.10
N GLN A 101 -28.05 -7.05 4.89
CA GLN A 101 -27.16 -6.72 3.76
C GLN A 101 -27.24 -5.24 3.38
N LYS A 102 -28.43 -4.65 3.36
CA LYS A 102 -28.58 -3.19 3.15
C LYS A 102 -27.87 -2.40 4.24
N LYS A 103 -27.98 -2.84 5.51
CA LYS A 103 -27.27 -2.21 6.63
C LYS A 103 -25.76 -2.32 6.48
N GLU A 104 -25.24 -3.46 6.04
CA GLU A 104 -23.82 -3.63 5.75
C GLU A 104 -23.33 -2.74 4.61
N ILE A 105 -24.12 -2.56 3.54
CA ILE A 105 -23.80 -1.63 2.46
C ILE A 105 -23.75 -0.18 2.98
N GLN A 106 -24.67 0.20 3.86
CA GLN A 106 -24.65 1.51 4.52
C GLN A 106 -23.43 1.70 5.42
N LEU A 107 -23.11 0.73 6.27
CA LEU A 107 -21.93 0.76 7.13
C LEU A 107 -20.63 0.79 6.31
N THR A 108 -20.60 0.09 5.17
CA THR A 108 -19.48 0.15 4.23
C THR A 108 -19.34 1.55 3.66
N GLN A 109 -20.43 2.21 3.26
CA GLN A 109 -20.40 3.60 2.79
C GLN A 109 -19.89 4.55 3.88
N GLU A 110 -20.37 4.43 5.11
CA GLU A 110 -19.91 5.23 6.26
C GLU A 110 -18.41 5.03 6.52
N TYR A 111 -17.96 3.78 6.56
CA TYR A 111 -16.56 3.43 6.75
C TYR A 111 -15.67 4.02 5.65
N LEU A 112 -16.02 3.84 4.38
CA LEU A 112 -15.25 4.37 3.26
C LEU A 112 -15.18 5.90 3.29
N LYS A 113 -16.29 6.57 3.63
CA LYS A 113 -16.32 8.02 3.76
C LYS A 113 -15.36 8.52 4.84
N ILE A 114 -15.35 7.86 6.00
CA ILE A 114 -14.47 8.23 7.12
C ILE A 114 -13.01 7.93 6.77
N TYR A 115 -12.73 6.71 6.29
CA TYR A 115 -11.37 6.22 6.08
C TYR A 115 -10.66 6.97 4.95
N PHE A 116 -11.33 7.14 3.80
CA PHE A 116 -10.75 7.84 2.65
C PHE A 116 -10.94 9.35 2.71
N GLN A 117 -11.76 9.85 3.64
CA GLN A 117 -12.11 11.28 3.75
C GLN A 117 -12.69 11.84 2.45
N LEU A 118 -13.45 11.01 1.72
CA LEU A 118 -14.11 11.37 0.46
C LEU A 118 -15.60 11.15 0.60
N GLU A 119 -16.39 12.00 -0.06
CA GLU A 119 -17.82 11.78 -0.15
C GLU A 119 -18.07 10.42 -0.79
N THR A 120 -18.82 9.56 -0.09
CA THR A 120 -19.13 8.21 -0.56
C THR A 120 -20.63 8.06 -0.70
N LYS A 121 -21.09 7.69 -1.90
CA LYS A 121 -22.51 7.64 -2.25
C LYS A 121 -22.91 6.23 -2.66
N ILE A 122 -24.11 5.80 -2.26
CA ILE A 122 -24.72 4.54 -2.71
C ILE A 122 -25.63 4.86 -3.90
N LEU A 123 -25.41 4.18 -5.02
CA LEU A 123 -26.24 4.28 -6.21
C LEU A 123 -27.49 3.39 -6.10
N PRO A 124 -28.55 3.66 -6.90
CA PRO A 124 -29.69 2.76 -6.99
C PRO A 124 -29.26 1.34 -7.36
N ALA A 125 -29.80 0.34 -6.66
CA ALA A 125 -29.47 -1.06 -6.89
C ALA A 125 -29.84 -1.50 -8.32
N LEU A 126 -29.00 -2.35 -8.92
CA LEU A 126 -29.30 -3.00 -10.19
C LEU A 126 -29.90 -4.37 -9.96
N SER A 127 -30.85 -4.77 -10.80
CA SER A 127 -31.36 -6.14 -10.79
C SER A 127 -30.27 -7.13 -11.21
N ASN A 128 -30.40 -8.38 -10.76
CA ASN A 128 -29.59 -9.49 -11.26
C ASN A 128 -29.79 -9.74 -12.76
N ASP A 129 -30.85 -9.23 -13.38
CA ASP A 129 -31.13 -9.42 -14.82
C ASP A 129 -30.04 -8.86 -15.75
N ILE A 130 -29.17 -7.98 -15.23
CA ILE A 130 -28.05 -7.43 -16.00
C ILE A 130 -26.99 -8.49 -16.35
N PHE A 131 -26.99 -9.64 -15.68
CA PHE A 131 -26.06 -10.73 -15.96
C PHE A 131 -26.67 -11.69 -16.99
N PRO A 132 -26.10 -11.82 -18.21
CA PRO A 132 -26.56 -12.80 -19.17
C PRO A 132 -26.21 -14.24 -18.73
N LYS A 133 -26.88 -15.24 -19.33
CA LYS A 133 -26.62 -16.65 -19.01
C LYS A 133 -25.17 -17.09 -19.22
N SER A 134 -24.48 -16.51 -20.20
CA SER A 134 -23.10 -16.86 -20.56
C SER A 134 -22.07 -16.54 -19.48
N VAL A 135 -22.40 -15.67 -18.50
CA VAL A 135 -21.48 -15.26 -17.42
C VAL A 135 -21.87 -15.84 -16.07
N ARG A 136 -22.88 -16.73 -16.06
CA ARG A 136 -23.40 -17.40 -14.88
C ARG A 136 -22.89 -18.84 -14.85
N ARG A 137 -22.43 -19.28 -13.70
CA ARG A 137 -22.19 -20.70 -13.39
C ARG A 137 -23.20 -21.12 -12.33
N ILE A 138 -23.99 -22.15 -12.64
CA ILE A 138 -25.00 -22.68 -11.73
C ILE A 138 -24.59 -24.10 -11.33
N PHE A 139 -24.46 -24.32 -10.03
CA PHE A 139 -24.15 -25.63 -9.45
C PHE A 139 -25.42 -26.44 -9.19
N LYS A 140 -25.26 -27.73 -8.90
CA LYS A 140 -26.37 -28.67 -8.70
C LYS A 140 -27.27 -28.31 -7.52
N ASP A 141 -26.72 -27.64 -6.51
CA ASP A 141 -27.42 -27.13 -5.33
C ASP A 141 -28.15 -25.80 -5.58
N GLY A 142 -28.10 -25.27 -6.81
CA GLY A 142 -28.69 -23.99 -7.17
C GLY A 142 -27.81 -22.79 -6.83
N GLN A 143 -26.61 -22.99 -6.25
CA GLN A 143 -25.66 -21.90 -6.05
C GLN A 143 -25.28 -21.32 -7.42
N GLU A 144 -25.31 -19.99 -7.50
CA GLU A 144 -24.93 -19.25 -8.69
C GLU A 144 -23.69 -18.38 -8.45
N GLN A 145 -22.73 -18.48 -9.36
CA GLN A 145 -21.56 -17.60 -9.42
C GLN A 145 -21.58 -16.75 -10.69
N ILE A 146 -21.06 -15.53 -10.58
CA ILE A 146 -20.96 -14.56 -11.68
C ILE A 146 -19.49 -14.33 -12.05
N LEU A 147 -19.20 -14.24 -13.35
CA LEU A 147 -17.86 -13.93 -13.84
C LEU A 147 -17.49 -12.49 -13.46
N ALA A 148 -16.55 -12.33 -12.53
CA ALA A 148 -16.17 -11.03 -11.97
C ALA A 148 -15.65 -10.04 -13.03
N GLY A 149 -14.89 -10.53 -14.01
CA GLY A 149 -14.39 -9.71 -15.12
C GLY A 149 -15.52 -9.06 -15.93
N TYR A 150 -16.63 -9.78 -16.16
CA TYR A 150 -17.80 -9.20 -16.83
C TYR A 150 -18.41 -8.05 -16.02
N VAL A 151 -18.44 -8.17 -14.69
CA VAL A 151 -18.96 -7.10 -13.83
C VAL A 151 -18.10 -5.83 -13.96
N LEU A 152 -16.78 -5.96 -14.01
CA LEU A 152 -15.90 -4.82 -14.23
C LEU A 152 -16.13 -4.21 -15.62
N ASP A 153 -15.90 -4.99 -16.67
CA ASP A 153 -15.72 -4.50 -18.04
C ASP A 153 -17.04 -4.08 -18.69
N SER A 154 -18.11 -4.84 -18.43
CA SER A 154 -19.39 -4.66 -19.11
C SER A 154 -20.39 -3.84 -18.30
N ILE A 155 -20.19 -3.69 -16.99
CA ILE A 155 -21.13 -2.98 -16.11
C ILE A 155 -20.45 -1.76 -15.47
N LEU A 156 -19.44 -1.95 -14.62
CA LEU A 156 -18.92 -0.88 -13.78
C LEU A 156 -18.14 0.17 -14.57
N ILE A 157 -17.23 -0.23 -15.47
CA ILE A 157 -16.44 0.72 -16.28
C ILE A 157 -17.36 1.65 -17.07
N LYS A 158 -18.42 1.10 -17.67
CA LYS A 158 -19.37 1.85 -18.49
C LYS A 158 -20.30 2.76 -17.69
N ARG A 159 -20.43 2.52 -16.38
CA ARG A 159 -21.36 3.22 -15.48
C ARG A 159 -20.67 4.11 -14.45
N LYS A 160 -19.33 4.15 -14.44
CA LYS A 160 -18.56 4.97 -13.51
C LYS A 160 -18.94 6.44 -13.69
N PRO A 161 -19.47 7.11 -12.64
CA PRO A 161 -19.75 8.54 -12.70
C PRO A 161 -18.48 9.34 -13.03
N LYS A 162 -18.63 10.46 -13.75
CA LYS A 162 -17.47 11.26 -14.20
C LYS A 162 -16.67 11.86 -13.05
N ASP A 163 -17.35 12.19 -11.95
CA ASP A 163 -16.76 12.72 -10.71
C ASP A 163 -16.25 11.61 -9.76
N ALA A 164 -16.37 10.34 -10.16
CA ALA A 164 -15.94 9.22 -9.34
C ALA A 164 -14.41 9.03 -9.38
N VAL A 165 -13.79 9.07 -8.21
CA VAL A 165 -12.45 8.52 -7.99
C VAL A 165 -12.49 7.01 -8.20
N ALA A 166 -13.44 6.34 -7.55
CA ALA A 166 -13.66 4.91 -7.64
C ALA A 166 -15.15 4.56 -7.68
N LEU A 167 -15.49 3.48 -8.40
CA LEU A 167 -16.81 2.85 -8.36
C LEU A 167 -16.67 1.38 -7.95
N MET A 168 -17.27 1.02 -6.83
CA MET A 168 -17.25 -0.33 -6.29
C MET A 168 -18.63 -0.98 -6.39
N GLY A 169 -18.73 -2.04 -7.18
CA GLY A 169 -19.87 -2.94 -7.18
C GLY A 169 -19.90 -3.80 -5.92
N ILE A 170 -21.07 -3.98 -5.32
CA ILE A 170 -21.31 -4.92 -4.24
C ILE A 170 -22.45 -5.83 -4.68
N THR A 171 -22.25 -7.15 -4.64
CA THR A 171 -23.26 -8.13 -5.03
C THR A 171 -23.45 -9.21 -3.96
N GLU A 172 -24.67 -9.70 -3.80
CA GLU A 172 -24.99 -10.87 -2.98
C GLU A 172 -24.61 -12.19 -3.64
N ARG A 173 -24.25 -12.17 -4.94
CA ARG A 173 -23.87 -13.36 -5.71
C ARG A 173 -22.40 -13.71 -5.49
N ASP A 174 -22.08 -15.01 -5.58
CA ASP A 174 -20.70 -15.46 -5.54
C ASP A 174 -19.97 -15.05 -6.82
N LEU A 175 -18.64 -14.89 -6.75
CA LEU A 175 -17.84 -14.40 -7.87
C LEU A 175 -16.76 -15.42 -8.24
N PHE A 176 -16.47 -15.55 -9.54
CA PHE A 176 -15.32 -16.29 -10.03
C PHE A 176 -14.54 -15.47 -11.07
N PRO A 177 -13.19 -15.57 -11.12
CA PRO A 177 -12.39 -14.71 -11.98
C PRO A 177 -12.24 -15.27 -13.40
N LYS A 178 -12.22 -16.60 -13.55
CA LYS A 178 -12.11 -17.31 -14.83
C LYS A 178 -12.62 -18.75 -14.71
N PRO A 179 -12.96 -19.41 -15.84
CA PRO A 179 -13.63 -20.72 -15.82
C PRO A 179 -12.89 -21.80 -15.02
N GLU A 180 -11.56 -21.76 -14.96
CA GLU A 180 -10.75 -22.79 -14.31
C GLU A 180 -10.58 -22.56 -12.80
N TRP A 181 -11.11 -21.45 -12.27
CA TRP A 181 -10.95 -21.08 -10.86
C TRP A 181 -12.25 -21.30 -10.07
N ASN A 182 -12.09 -21.49 -8.76
CA ASN A 182 -13.19 -21.77 -7.85
C ASN A 182 -14.03 -20.52 -7.57
N TYR A 183 -13.46 -19.54 -6.86
CA TYR A 183 -14.14 -18.28 -6.52
C TYR A 183 -13.12 -17.18 -6.19
N VAL A 184 -13.61 -15.95 -6.08
CA VAL A 184 -12.91 -14.80 -5.49
C VAL A 184 -13.88 -14.02 -4.61
N PHE A 185 -13.36 -13.35 -3.59
CA PHE A 185 -14.16 -12.38 -2.82
C PHE A 185 -14.44 -11.11 -3.63
N GLY A 186 -13.55 -10.77 -4.56
CA GLY A 186 -13.72 -9.62 -5.42
C GLY A 186 -12.65 -9.55 -6.50
N LEU A 187 -12.79 -8.58 -7.39
CA LEU A 187 -11.86 -8.29 -8.47
C LEU A 187 -11.83 -6.78 -8.71
N ALA A 188 -10.67 -6.23 -9.09
CA ALA A 188 -10.52 -4.79 -9.33
C ALA A 188 -9.68 -4.49 -10.56
N SER A 189 -9.99 -3.36 -11.21
CA SER A 189 -9.11 -2.67 -12.16
C SER A 189 -8.61 -1.38 -11.50
N TYR A 190 -7.31 -1.33 -11.23
CA TYR A 190 -6.65 -0.13 -10.70
C TYR A 190 -6.55 0.99 -11.73
N GLN A 191 -6.51 0.67 -13.03
CA GLN A 191 -6.42 1.68 -14.07
C GLN A 191 -7.77 2.38 -14.26
N ASP A 192 -8.86 1.61 -14.28
CA ASP A 192 -10.20 2.14 -14.48
C ASP A 192 -10.83 2.65 -13.17
N GLY A 193 -10.25 2.28 -12.03
CA GLY A 193 -10.75 2.59 -10.71
C GLY A 193 -12.15 2.04 -10.49
N VAL A 194 -12.32 0.76 -10.83
CA VAL A 194 -13.52 -0.01 -10.54
C VAL A 194 -13.16 -1.29 -9.81
N ALA A 195 -14.06 -1.74 -8.95
CA ALA A 195 -13.93 -3.02 -8.27
C ALA A 195 -15.30 -3.65 -8.06
N VAL A 196 -15.36 -4.97 -7.93
CA VAL A 196 -16.55 -5.68 -7.48
C VAL A 196 -16.18 -6.54 -6.28
N THR A 197 -17.04 -6.57 -5.26
CA THR A 197 -16.95 -7.52 -4.13
C THR A 197 -18.22 -8.34 -4.01
N SER A 198 -18.08 -9.56 -3.51
CA SER A 198 -19.14 -10.49 -3.20
C SER A 198 -19.38 -10.55 -1.70
N MET A 199 -20.64 -10.42 -1.27
CA MET A 199 -21.05 -10.68 0.11
C MET A 199 -21.25 -12.18 0.36
N TYR A 200 -21.35 -13.00 -0.70
CA TYR A 200 -21.76 -14.39 -0.62
C TYR A 200 -20.86 -15.21 0.32
N ARG A 201 -19.54 -15.09 0.18
CA ARG A 201 -18.59 -15.94 0.91
C ARG A 201 -18.31 -15.51 2.35
N PHE A 202 -18.90 -14.41 2.82
CA PHE A 202 -18.80 -14.00 4.23
C PHE A 202 -19.83 -14.69 5.13
N ALA A 203 -20.99 -15.07 4.59
CA ALA A 203 -22.05 -15.77 5.33
C ALA A 203 -22.90 -16.70 4.43
N ASN A 204 -22.29 -17.32 3.42
CA ASN A 204 -22.96 -18.17 2.42
C ASN A 204 -24.21 -17.53 1.77
N GLY A 205 -24.18 -16.21 1.56
CA GLY A 205 -25.29 -15.44 0.99
C GLY A 205 -26.46 -15.18 1.95
N ASN A 206 -26.45 -15.77 3.15
CA ASN A 206 -27.49 -15.63 4.16
C ASN A 206 -26.93 -14.87 5.36
N LEU A 207 -26.93 -13.55 5.25
CA LEU A 207 -26.78 -12.68 6.41
C LEU A 207 -28.18 -12.57 7.03
N THR A 208 -28.47 -13.48 7.97
CA THR A 208 -29.69 -13.45 8.81
C THR A 208 -29.50 -12.58 10.02
#